data_AF-A0A3M1D230-F1
#
_entry.id   AF-A0A3M1D230-F1
#
_cell.length_a   1.000
_cell.length_b   1.000
_cell.length_c   1.000
_cell.angle_alpha   90.00
_cell.angle_beta   90.00
_cell.angle_gamma   90.00
#
_symmetry.space_group_name_H-M   'P 1'
#
loop_
_entity.id
_entity.type
_entity.pdbx_description
1 polymer ?
#
loop_
_entity_poly.entity_id
_entity_poly.type
_entity_poly.pdbx_seq_one_letter_code
_entity_poly.pdbx_strand_id
1 'polypeptide(L)'
;MAYRDVILALAPDHYWTFDGVYDDIGVGPSAPKPANNVQTGTVTVAGSPVSLDATASLSITGATSSTESADSPEINSNTQAFRTMGGWYVVGAIARPPTAIYKEGGGTNNIALLLGFGNNVIAQAVDAGDFDIQAFADRPLTPNRPYHICFRFQYDAAGTKEFALFIDGVKQAQTVPSPPAPTREMSSHVGDIVWGDPDTNLNVGGTIIGFSGPIDGARYNDWATWTTALTDTQIRQELFEKGAVATHTVTSQAELDALAGGVISETPCAIDVNVAGSIALRADNITFTEASIHVRYLGTGTLTWTNGNGSNATITAATAGGTVIVNDEVPLTLTGLKNPTEVRVFAAGTTTEVAGQEAVTTGTFTTTIDTGTAAQVDIAVLSTGYQNLRLTGVDLTSGAVTIPIQQQVDRQ
;
A
#
# COMPACT_ATOMS: atom_id res chain seq x y z
N MET A 1 -3.11 5.21 19.10
CA MET A 1 -4.50 4.72 19.01
C MET A 1 -4.41 3.31 18.48
N ALA A 2 -5.08 2.33 19.11
CA ALA A 2 -5.02 0.96 18.62
C ALA A 2 -5.73 0.88 17.25
N TYR A 3 -5.29 -0.02 16.38
CA TYR A 3 -5.88 -0.16 15.04
C TYR A 3 -7.38 -0.47 15.09
N ARG A 4 -7.81 -1.28 16.05
CA ARG A 4 -9.23 -1.55 16.34
C ARG A 4 -10.06 -0.27 16.54
N ASP A 5 -9.52 0.71 17.27
CA ASP A 5 -10.23 1.96 17.57
C ASP A 5 -10.37 2.82 16.30
N VAL A 6 -9.41 2.73 15.37
CA VAL A 6 -9.47 3.40 14.07
C VAL A 6 -10.65 2.86 13.25
N ILE A 7 -10.81 1.54 13.20
CA ILE A 7 -11.93 0.91 12.49
C ILE A 7 -13.25 1.32 13.13
N LEU A 8 -13.37 1.23 14.46
CA LEU A 8 -14.59 1.63 15.18
C LEU A 8 -14.95 3.10 15.01
N ALA A 9 -13.95 3.98 14.86
CA ALA A 9 -14.19 5.40 14.58
C ALA A 9 -14.85 5.66 13.22
N LEU A 10 -14.76 4.71 12.29
CA LEU A 10 -15.48 4.73 11.01
C LEU A 10 -16.90 4.14 11.11
N ALA A 11 -17.34 3.72 12.30
CA ALA A 11 -18.66 3.19 12.57
C ALA A 11 -19.08 2.02 11.64
N PRO A 12 -18.35 0.89 11.64
CA PRO A 12 -18.72 -0.29 10.86
C PRO A 12 -20.03 -0.87 11.36
N ASP A 13 -20.89 -1.33 10.44
CA ASP A 13 -22.11 -2.04 10.81
C ASP A 13 -21.77 -3.36 11.49
N HIS A 14 -20.83 -4.11 10.91
CA HIS A 14 -20.25 -5.33 11.47
C HIS A 14 -18.72 -5.27 11.40
N TYR A 15 -18.06 -5.79 12.44
CA TYR A 15 -16.61 -5.81 12.55
C TYR A 15 -16.14 -7.05 13.31
N TRP A 16 -15.55 -8.00 12.58
CA TRP A 16 -14.93 -9.20 13.10
C TRP A 16 -13.42 -9.02 13.20
N THR A 17 -12.90 -8.88 14.43
CA THR A 17 -11.45 -8.71 14.64
C THR A 17 -10.66 -9.95 14.26
N PHE A 18 -11.28 -11.12 14.46
CA PHE A 18 -10.65 -12.43 14.33
C PHE A 18 -9.38 -12.61 15.17
N ASP A 19 -9.29 -11.88 16.27
CA ASP A 19 -8.15 -11.89 17.20
C ASP A 19 -8.46 -12.79 18.41
N GLY A 20 -8.39 -14.11 18.20
CA GLY A 20 -8.68 -15.09 19.26
C GLY A 20 -10.16 -15.44 19.42
N VAL A 21 -11.06 -14.72 18.74
CA VAL A 21 -12.53 -14.85 18.86
C VAL A 21 -13.22 -14.66 17.50
N TYR A 22 -14.48 -15.12 17.41
CA TYR A 22 -15.35 -14.94 16.22
C TYR A 22 -16.32 -13.76 16.36
N ASP A 23 -16.18 -12.98 17.44
CA ASP A 23 -17.14 -11.97 17.82
C ASP A 23 -17.20 -10.84 16.78
N ASP A 24 -18.41 -10.40 16.54
CA ASP A 24 -18.70 -9.16 15.83
C ASP A 24 -18.84 -8.04 16.86
N ILE A 25 -18.02 -7.02 16.73
CA ILE A 25 -18.00 -5.84 17.59
C ILE A 25 -18.40 -4.56 16.83
N GLY A 26 -19.08 -4.71 15.69
CA GLY A 26 -19.64 -3.60 14.93
C GLY A 26 -20.68 -2.81 15.74
N VAL A 27 -20.99 -1.62 15.24
CA VAL A 27 -21.95 -0.69 15.86
C VAL A 27 -23.28 -0.65 15.13
N GLY A 28 -23.46 -1.51 14.12
CA GLY A 28 -24.68 -1.60 13.32
C GLY A 28 -25.87 -2.11 14.12
N PRO A 29 -27.12 -1.79 13.71
CA PRO A 29 -28.32 -2.15 14.45
C PRO A 29 -28.53 -3.66 14.65
N SER A 30 -28.04 -4.51 13.74
CA SER A 30 -28.18 -5.96 13.83
C SER A 30 -26.96 -6.67 14.43
N ALA A 31 -25.88 -5.94 14.75
CA ALA A 31 -24.74 -6.47 15.47
C ALA A 31 -25.11 -6.77 16.94
N PRO A 32 -24.48 -7.76 17.60
CA PRO A 32 -23.42 -8.63 17.07
C PRO A 32 -23.98 -9.81 16.27
N LYS A 33 -23.26 -10.18 15.21
CA LYS A 33 -23.44 -11.40 14.41
C LYS A 33 -22.13 -12.19 14.34
N PRO A 34 -21.83 -13.04 15.35
CA PRO A 34 -20.58 -13.79 15.38
C PRO A 34 -20.40 -14.68 14.14
N ALA A 35 -19.17 -14.76 13.65
CA ALA A 35 -18.80 -15.52 12.45
C ALA A 35 -18.55 -17.02 12.73
N ASN A 36 -19.42 -17.62 13.55
CA ASN A 36 -19.39 -19.03 13.92
C ASN A 36 -20.77 -19.70 13.85
N ASN A 37 -21.69 -19.17 13.03
CA ASN A 37 -23.05 -19.69 12.88
C ASN A 37 -23.04 -21.15 12.39
N VAL A 38 -22.28 -21.41 11.33
CA VAL A 38 -21.90 -22.75 10.87
C VAL A 38 -20.42 -22.72 10.52
N GLN A 39 -19.76 -23.84 10.83
CA GLN A 39 -18.35 -24.06 10.52
C GLN A 39 -18.19 -25.43 9.89
N THR A 40 -17.45 -25.47 8.79
CA THR A 40 -17.10 -26.71 8.09
C THR A 40 -15.59 -26.85 8.05
N GLY A 41 -15.08 -28.08 8.18
CA GLY A 41 -13.66 -28.37 8.06
C GLY A 41 -12.78 -27.84 9.19
N THR A 42 -11.59 -27.34 8.86
CA THR A 42 -10.59 -26.85 9.83
C THR A 42 -10.58 -25.33 9.83
N VAL A 43 -11.23 -24.76 10.85
CA VAL A 43 -11.32 -23.32 11.10
C VAL A 43 -10.87 -23.05 12.53
N THR A 44 -9.98 -22.09 12.74
CA THR A 44 -9.52 -21.67 14.08
C THR A 44 -9.34 -20.17 14.14
N VAL A 45 -9.41 -19.56 15.33
CA VAL A 45 -9.07 -18.15 15.57
C VAL A 45 -7.72 -18.01 16.29
N ALA A 46 -6.78 -18.90 15.97
CA ALA A 46 -5.46 -18.98 16.61
C ALA A 46 -4.31 -18.93 15.57
N GLY A 47 -4.59 -18.45 14.35
CA GLY A 47 -3.55 -18.24 13.34
C GLY A 47 -2.60 -17.11 13.73
N SER A 48 -1.43 -17.06 13.10
CA SER A 48 -0.52 -15.93 13.30
C SER A 48 -1.15 -14.63 12.78
N PRO A 49 -1.06 -13.52 13.52
CA PRO A 49 -1.72 -12.26 13.18
C PRO A 49 -1.28 -11.72 11.82
N VAL A 50 -2.19 -11.00 11.16
CA VAL A 50 -1.97 -10.44 9.82
C VAL A 50 -2.16 -8.92 9.75
N SER A 51 -2.54 -8.28 10.85
CA SER A 51 -2.70 -6.82 10.99
C SER A 51 -1.97 -6.30 12.23
N LEU A 52 -1.76 -4.98 12.30
CA LEU A 52 -1.17 -4.30 13.45
C LEU A 52 -2.05 -4.48 14.70
N ASP A 53 -1.41 -4.58 15.87
CA ASP A 53 -2.02 -4.78 17.19
C ASP A 53 -2.75 -6.13 17.41
N ALA A 54 -3.01 -6.92 16.35
CA ALA A 54 -3.59 -8.25 16.49
C ALA A 54 -2.59 -9.24 17.11
N THR A 55 -3.12 -10.17 17.91
CA THR A 55 -2.33 -11.23 18.57
C THR A 55 -2.56 -12.61 17.97
N ALA A 56 -3.69 -12.80 17.29
CA ALA A 56 -4.09 -13.99 16.56
C ALA A 56 -4.90 -13.61 15.32
N SER A 57 -5.20 -14.59 14.47
CA SER A 57 -6.04 -14.44 13.28
C SER A 57 -7.04 -15.58 13.16
N LEU A 58 -8.12 -15.36 12.40
CA LEU A 58 -8.88 -16.45 11.81
C LEU A 58 -7.95 -17.19 10.84
N SER A 59 -7.96 -18.51 10.87
CA SER A 59 -7.24 -19.38 9.96
C SER A 59 -8.19 -20.45 9.45
N ILE A 60 -8.29 -20.52 8.12
CA ILE A 60 -9.11 -21.50 7.40
C ILE A 60 -8.17 -22.34 6.54
N THR A 61 -8.19 -23.66 6.75
CA THR A 61 -7.33 -24.60 6.01
C THR A 61 -8.15 -25.79 5.55
N GLY A 62 -8.12 -26.09 4.26
CA GLY A 62 -8.79 -27.23 3.65
C GLY A 62 -9.79 -26.82 2.57
N ALA A 63 -9.85 -27.61 1.51
CA ALA A 63 -10.69 -27.34 0.33
C ALA A 63 -12.19 -27.31 0.62
N THR A 64 -12.62 -27.77 1.80
CA THR A 64 -14.02 -27.75 2.25
C THR A 64 -14.23 -26.92 3.51
N SER A 65 -13.23 -26.13 3.92
CA SER A 65 -13.24 -25.43 5.20
C SER A 65 -13.84 -24.04 5.04
N SER A 66 -14.79 -23.68 5.90
CA SER A 66 -15.46 -22.39 5.87
C SER A 66 -16.06 -22.04 7.23
N THR A 67 -16.28 -20.74 7.45
CA THR A 67 -17.00 -20.23 8.62
C THR A 67 -17.96 -19.15 8.16
N GLU A 68 -19.10 -19.02 8.83
CA GLU A 68 -20.12 -18.07 8.42
C GLU A 68 -20.68 -17.25 9.58
N SER A 69 -21.25 -16.12 9.23
CA SER A 69 -22.13 -15.31 10.07
C SER A 69 -23.57 -15.42 9.53
N ALA A 70 -24.54 -15.34 10.44
CA ALA A 70 -25.95 -15.26 10.05
C ALA A 70 -26.25 -13.99 9.25
N ASP A 71 -27.24 -14.07 8.35
CA ASP A 71 -27.72 -12.96 7.53
C ASP A 71 -27.98 -11.67 8.32
N SER A 72 -27.74 -10.53 7.67
CA SER A 72 -27.87 -9.20 8.27
C SER A 72 -28.60 -8.21 7.32
N PRO A 73 -29.48 -7.34 7.84
CA PRO A 73 -30.11 -6.25 7.09
C PRO A 73 -29.13 -5.24 6.50
N GLU A 74 -27.98 -5.04 7.14
CA GLU A 74 -26.93 -4.12 6.70
C GLU A 74 -26.02 -4.76 5.65
N ILE A 75 -26.24 -6.05 5.35
CA ILE A 75 -25.34 -6.87 4.54
C ILE A 75 -26.05 -7.43 3.30
N ASN A 76 -26.94 -8.41 3.47
CA ASN A 76 -27.46 -9.24 2.36
C ASN A 76 -28.98 -9.40 2.36
N SER A 77 -29.65 -9.24 3.50
CA SER A 77 -31.09 -9.50 3.62
C SER A 77 -31.98 -8.32 3.17
N ASN A 78 -31.43 -7.11 3.07
CA ASN A 78 -32.08 -5.94 2.46
C ASN A 78 -31.34 -5.45 1.22
N THR A 79 -32.03 -4.64 0.42
CA THR A 79 -31.45 -3.88 -0.69
C THR A 79 -30.39 -2.88 -0.20
N GLN A 80 -29.22 -2.83 -0.86
CA GLN A 80 -28.10 -1.97 -0.50
C GLN A 80 -27.74 -0.98 -1.61
N ALA A 81 -27.78 0.32 -1.29
CA ALA A 81 -27.29 1.36 -2.19
C ALA A 81 -25.77 1.61 -2.04
N PHE A 82 -25.24 1.42 -0.83
CA PHE A 82 -23.85 1.70 -0.51
C PHE A 82 -23.26 0.57 0.28
N ARG A 83 -22.01 0.24 -0.03
CA ARG A 83 -21.27 -0.75 0.70
C ARG A 83 -19.77 -0.57 0.58
N THR A 84 -19.09 -0.65 1.71
CA THR A 84 -17.65 -0.91 1.74
C THR A 84 -17.42 -2.14 2.58
N MET A 85 -16.57 -3.07 2.13
CA MET A 85 -16.31 -4.29 2.89
C MET A 85 -14.95 -4.88 2.58
N GLY A 86 -14.27 -5.33 3.62
CA GLY A 86 -12.93 -5.87 3.50
C GLY A 86 -12.25 -6.07 4.85
N GLY A 87 -10.97 -6.41 4.78
CA GLY A 87 -10.11 -6.58 5.95
C GLY A 87 -8.73 -7.07 5.53
N TRP A 88 -7.96 -7.53 6.50
CA TRP A 88 -6.64 -8.12 6.26
C TRP A 88 -6.78 -9.58 5.86
N TYR A 89 -6.03 -9.96 4.83
CA TYR A 89 -6.04 -11.31 4.27
C TYR A 89 -4.63 -11.77 3.92
N VAL A 90 -4.34 -13.03 4.19
CA VAL A 90 -3.16 -13.75 3.68
C VAL A 90 -3.62 -15.00 2.97
N VAL A 91 -3.15 -15.19 1.74
CA VAL A 91 -3.19 -16.49 1.07
C VAL A 91 -1.89 -17.25 1.39
N GLY A 92 -1.95 -18.50 1.84
CA GLY A 92 -0.73 -19.24 2.19
C GLY A 92 -0.01 -19.92 1.01
N ALA A 93 -0.69 -20.14 -0.12
CA ALA A 93 -0.08 -20.67 -1.35
C ALA A 93 -0.81 -20.17 -2.62
N ILE A 94 -0.41 -20.68 -3.79
CA ILE A 94 -1.16 -20.44 -5.03
C ILE A 94 -2.47 -21.23 -4.98
N ALA A 95 -3.61 -20.56 -5.08
CA ALA A 95 -4.94 -21.18 -5.06
C ALA A 95 -5.14 -22.15 -6.23
N ARG A 96 -5.62 -23.36 -5.92
CA ARG A 96 -5.87 -24.45 -6.87
C ARG A 96 -6.98 -25.37 -6.34
N PRO A 97 -8.23 -25.35 -6.84
CA PRO A 97 -8.89 -24.51 -7.85
C PRO A 97 -9.22 -23.09 -7.31
N PRO A 98 -9.95 -22.21 -8.05
CA PRO A 98 -10.36 -20.91 -7.53
C PRO A 98 -11.05 -21.02 -6.16
N THR A 99 -10.76 -20.06 -5.29
CA THR A 99 -11.20 -20.05 -3.90
C THR A 99 -12.01 -18.79 -3.61
N ALA A 100 -13.10 -18.92 -2.85
CA ALA A 100 -13.79 -17.75 -2.31
C ALA A 100 -13.05 -17.26 -1.06
N ILE A 101 -12.56 -16.02 -1.08
CA ILE A 101 -12.04 -15.36 0.12
C ILE A 101 -13.23 -15.05 1.04
N TYR A 102 -14.25 -14.42 0.45
CA TYR A 102 -15.46 -14.00 1.12
C TYR A 102 -16.61 -14.00 0.11
N LYS A 103 -17.81 -14.37 0.53
CA LYS A 103 -19.00 -14.25 -0.31
C LYS A 103 -20.28 -14.06 0.49
N GLU A 104 -21.30 -13.62 -0.24
CA GLU A 104 -22.65 -13.39 0.25
C GLU A 104 -23.66 -13.80 -0.80
N GLY A 105 -24.76 -14.42 -0.36
CA GLY A 105 -25.80 -14.89 -1.27
C GLY A 105 -25.37 -16.09 -2.12
N GLY A 106 -26.02 -16.23 -3.29
CA GLY A 106 -25.78 -17.33 -4.23
C GLY A 106 -26.83 -17.39 -5.34
N GLY A 107 -26.55 -18.18 -6.36
CA GLY A 107 -27.41 -18.49 -7.49
C GLY A 107 -27.67 -17.31 -8.41
N THR A 108 -28.53 -16.39 -7.97
CA THR A 108 -29.09 -15.30 -8.80
C THR A 108 -28.42 -13.97 -8.48
N ASN A 109 -28.28 -13.64 -7.20
CA ASN A 109 -27.66 -12.40 -6.74
C ASN A 109 -26.54 -12.72 -5.76
N ASN A 110 -25.36 -12.11 -5.90
CA ASN A 110 -24.25 -12.30 -4.98
C ASN A 110 -23.21 -11.17 -5.02
N ILE A 111 -22.52 -10.99 -3.90
CA ILE A 111 -21.28 -10.21 -3.82
C ILE A 111 -20.17 -11.14 -3.33
N ALA A 112 -18.98 -11.07 -3.92
CA ALA A 112 -17.87 -11.90 -3.48
C ALA A 112 -16.50 -11.27 -3.72
N LEU A 113 -15.54 -11.68 -2.88
CA LEU A 113 -14.11 -11.58 -3.11
C LEU A 113 -13.58 -12.98 -3.42
N LEU A 114 -13.02 -13.14 -4.61
CA LEU A 114 -12.58 -14.40 -5.16
C LEU A 114 -11.08 -14.36 -5.40
N LEU A 115 -10.46 -15.53 -5.38
CA LEU A 115 -9.06 -15.74 -5.69
C LEU A 115 -8.94 -16.79 -6.78
N GLY A 116 -8.37 -16.43 -7.92
CA GLY A 116 -8.21 -17.33 -9.07
C GLY A 116 -6.97 -17.03 -9.89
N PHE A 117 -6.71 -17.83 -10.91
CA PHE A 117 -5.72 -17.52 -11.96
C PHE A 117 -4.32 -17.09 -11.45
N GLY A 118 -3.76 -17.86 -10.51
CA GLY A 118 -2.44 -17.56 -9.94
C GLY A 118 -2.44 -16.54 -8.81
N ASN A 119 -3.53 -16.48 -8.02
CA ASN A 119 -3.79 -15.55 -6.93
C ASN A 119 -4.20 -14.13 -7.35
N ASN A 120 -4.80 -13.98 -8.52
CA ASN A 120 -5.47 -12.72 -8.85
C ASN A 120 -6.79 -12.59 -8.07
N VAL A 121 -6.98 -11.44 -7.42
CA VAL A 121 -8.21 -11.13 -6.67
C VAL A 121 -9.25 -10.58 -7.62
N ILE A 122 -10.49 -11.03 -7.44
CA ILE A 122 -11.65 -10.55 -8.17
C ILE A 122 -12.69 -10.13 -7.14
N ALA A 123 -13.04 -8.85 -7.08
CA ALA A 123 -14.28 -8.41 -6.45
C ALA A 123 -15.39 -8.53 -7.49
N GLN A 124 -16.56 -9.03 -7.08
CA GLN A 124 -17.72 -9.10 -7.95
C GLN A 124 -19.01 -8.66 -7.25
N ALA A 125 -19.92 -8.11 -8.04
CA ALA A 125 -21.31 -7.86 -7.67
C ALA A 125 -22.22 -8.28 -8.82
N VAL A 126 -23.15 -9.19 -8.54
CA VAL A 126 -24.10 -9.74 -9.51
C VAL A 126 -25.51 -9.53 -8.98
N ASP A 127 -26.34 -8.82 -9.74
CA ASP A 127 -27.78 -8.69 -9.54
C ASP A 127 -28.48 -9.17 -10.82
N ALA A 128 -29.11 -10.34 -10.77
CA ALA A 128 -29.60 -11.01 -11.96
C ALA A 128 -30.59 -10.16 -12.74
N GLY A 129 -30.37 -10.17 -14.06
CA GLY A 129 -31.18 -9.41 -15.00
C GLY A 129 -30.89 -7.92 -14.98
N ASP A 130 -29.87 -7.45 -14.23
CA ASP A 130 -29.46 -6.04 -14.24
C ASP A 130 -27.96 -5.86 -14.49
N PHE A 131 -27.11 -6.25 -13.53
CA PHE A 131 -25.68 -6.04 -13.64
C PHE A 131 -24.87 -7.25 -13.18
N ASP A 132 -23.72 -7.42 -13.83
CA ASP A 132 -22.64 -8.33 -13.46
C ASP A 132 -21.35 -7.53 -13.60
N ILE A 133 -20.79 -7.14 -12.47
CA ILE A 133 -19.65 -6.23 -12.39
C ILE A 133 -18.51 -6.93 -11.68
N GLN A 134 -17.32 -6.88 -12.27
CA GLN A 134 -16.10 -7.43 -11.73
C GLN A 134 -15.00 -6.38 -11.70
N ALA A 135 -14.23 -6.36 -10.62
CA ALA A 135 -13.02 -5.57 -10.47
C ALA A 135 -11.85 -6.50 -10.15
N PHE A 136 -10.72 -6.31 -10.83
CA PHE A 136 -9.57 -7.22 -10.80
C PHE A 136 -8.38 -6.54 -10.14
N ALA A 137 -7.58 -7.29 -9.39
CA ALA A 137 -6.32 -6.76 -8.90
C ALA A 137 -5.34 -6.56 -10.07
N ASP A 138 -4.57 -5.48 -9.99
CA ASP A 138 -3.57 -5.13 -11.00
C ASP A 138 -2.37 -6.09 -10.97
N ARG A 139 -2.19 -6.78 -9.85
CA ARG A 139 -1.19 -7.84 -9.68
C ARG A 139 -1.72 -8.99 -8.79
N PRO A 140 -1.24 -10.22 -8.99
CA PRO A 140 -1.57 -11.34 -8.12
C PRO A 140 -1.02 -11.17 -6.70
N LEU A 141 -1.68 -11.83 -5.72
CA LEU A 141 -1.20 -11.87 -4.34
C LEU A 141 -0.04 -12.85 -4.18
N THR A 142 1.04 -12.36 -3.59
CA THR A 142 2.19 -13.14 -3.14
C THR A 142 1.79 -13.99 -1.94
N PRO A 143 1.99 -15.31 -1.96
CA PRO A 143 1.73 -16.16 -0.81
C PRO A 143 2.47 -15.69 0.45
N ASN A 144 1.80 -15.82 1.60
CA ASN A 144 2.29 -15.47 2.93
C ASN A 144 2.58 -13.98 3.18
N ARG A 145 2.21 -13.09 2.26
CA ARG A 145 2.20 -11.65 2.48
C ARG A 145 0.81 -11.18 2.95
N PRO A 146 0.71 -10.39 4.04
CA PRO A 146 -0.54 -9.72 4.41
C PRO A 146 -0.92 -8.65 3.39
N TYR A 147 -2.19 -8.65 3.00
CA TYR A 147 -2.81 -7.63 2.16
C TYR A 147 -4.04 -7.07 2.87
N HIS A 148 -4.26 -5.77 2.78
CA HIS A 148 -5.59 -5.22 3.06
C HIS A 148 -6.40 -5.26 1.77
N ILE A 149 -7.47 -6.06 1.75
CA ILE A 149 -8.35 -6.21 0.59
C ILE A 149 -9.73 -5.65 0.92
N CYS A 150 -10.29 -4.86 0.02
CA CYS A 150 -11.60 -4.24 0.21
C CYS A 150 -12.28 -4.01 -1.12
N PHE A 151 -13.60 -4.15 -1.18
CA PHE A 151 -14.39 -3.61 -2.29
C PHE A 151 -15.28 -2.47 -1.81
N ARG A 152 -15.70 -1.63 -2.76
CA ARG A 152 -16.72 -0.60 -2.57
C ARG A 152 -17.78 -0.76 -3.64
N PHE A 153 -19.04 -0.88 -3.23
CA PHE A 153 -20.23 -0.76 -4.05
C PHE A 153 -20.90 0.57 -3.73
N GLN A 154 -21.19 1.37 -4.74
CA GLN A 154 -21.85 2.65 -4.57
C GLN A 154 -22.84 2.87 -5.70
N TYR A 155 -24.10 3.07 -5.32
CA TYR A 155 -25.17 3.52 -6.17
C TYR A 155 -25.84 4.75 -5.56
N ASP A 156 -25.53 5.91 -6.10
CA ASP A 156 -26.33 7.12 -5.93
C ASP A 156 -27.05 7.44 -7.24
N ALA A 157 -28.38 7.40 -7.22
CA ALA A 157 -29.20 7.64 -8.40
C ALA A 157 -28.92 9.00 -9.07
N ALA A 158 -28.58 10.01 -8.27
CA ALA A 158 -28.28 11.38 -8.72
C ALA A 158 -26.78 11.71 -8.72
N GLY A 159 -25.94 10.77 -8.28
CA GLY A 159 -24.52 11.02 -8.01
C GLY A 159 -23.61 9.91 -8.53
N THR A 160 -22.63 9.55 -7.71
CA THR A 160 -21.59 8.58 -8.06
C THR A 160 -22.16 7.16 -8.12
N LYS A 161 -21.78 6.44 -9.18
CA LYS A 161 -22.06 5.01 -9.35
C LYS A 161 -20.74 4.31 -9.60
N GLU A 162 -20.36 3.42 -8.72
CA GLU A 162 -19.05 2.80 -8.77
C GLU A 162 -19.05 1.41 -8.13
N PHE A 163 -18.34 0.49 -8.76
CA PHE A 163 -17.83 -0.70 -8.09
C PHE A 163 -16.31 -0.76 -8.21
N ALA A 164 -15.61 -0.82 -7.07
CA ALA A 164 -14.16 -0.71 -7.02
C ALA A 164 -13.54 -1.77 -6.10
N LEU A 165 -12.38 -2.31 -6.50
CA LEU A 165 -11.51 -3.14 -5.67
C LEU A 165 -10.34 -2.29 -5.19
N PHE A 166 -9.92 -2.51 -3.94
CA PHE A 166 -8.76 -1.89 -3.31
C PHE A 166 -7.84 -2.99 -2.78
N ILE A 167 -6.55 -2.90 -3.12
CA ILE A 167 -5.48 -3.72 -2.57
C ILE A 167 -4.49 -2.79 -1.90
N ASP A 168 -4.21 -3.01 -0.61
CA ASP A 168 -3.34 -2.17 0.21
C ASP A 168 -3.74 -0.69 0.15
N GLY A 169 -5.06 -0.47 0.18
CA GLY A 169 -5.67 0.85 0.11
C GLY A 169 -5.59 1.54 -1.25
N VAL A 170 -4.99 0.91 -2.26
CA VAL A 170 -4.88 1.45 -3.62
C VAL A 170 -6.02 0.90 -4.47
N LYS A 171 -6.78 1.79 -5.10
CA LYS A 171 -7.82 1.41 -6.05
C LYS A 171 -7.21 0.72 -7.28
N GLN A 172 -7.75 -0.43 -7.65
CA GLN A 172 -7.27 -1.21 -8.79
C GLN A 172 -7.85 -0.68 -10.11
N ALA A 173 -7.11 -0.82 -11.20
CA ALA A 173 -7.43 -0.15 -12.47
C ALA A 173 -8.46 -0.92 -13.33
N GLN A 174 -8.48 -2.25 -13.26
CA GLN A 174 -9.24 -3.07 -14.18
C GLN A 174 -10.62 -3.44 -13.65
N THR A 175 -11.65 -3.19 -14.46
CA THR A 175 -13.03 -3.56 -14.18
C THR A 175 -13.80 -3.91 -15.45
N VAL A 176 -14.85 -4.72 -15.31
CA VAL A 176 -15.74 -5.17 -16.39
C VAL A 176 -17.19 -5.15 -15.89
N PRO A 177 -18.14 -4.50 -16.60
CA PRO A 177 -17.90 -3.58 -17.72
C PRO A 177 -17.10 -2.35 -17.30
N SER A 178 -16.50 -1.65 -18.28
CA SER A 178 -15.73 -0.41 -18.05
C SER A 178 -16.47 0.79 -18.67
N PRO A 179 -16.84 1.83 -17.88
CA PRO A 179 -16.63 1.95 -16.43
C PRO A 179 -17.57 1.04 -15.61
N PRO A 180 -17.14 0.61 -14.42
CA PRO A 180 -17.92 -0.25 -13.53
C PRO A 180 -18.94 0.60 -12.78
N ALA A 181 -20.20 0.52 -13.18
CA ALA A 181 -21.26 1.28 -12.53
C ALA A 181 -22.48 0.39 -12.32
N PRO A 182 -22.93 0.21 -11.07
CA PRO A 182 -24.24 -0.34 -10.83
C PRO A 182 -25.32 0.59 -11.43
N THR A 183 -26.34 -0.02 -12.01
CA THR A 183 -27.49 0.64 -12.64
C THR A 183 -28.61 0.94 -11.64
N ARG A 184 -28.63 0.21 -10.53
CA ARG A 184 -29.54 0.34 -9.36
C ARG A 184 -28.87 -0.09 -8.07
N GLU A 185 -29.58 0.03 -6.95
CA GLU A 185 -29.21 -0.59 -5.68
C GLU A 185 -29.11 -2.12 -5.82
N MET A 186 -28.15 -2.73 -5.12
CA MET A 186 -28.03 -4.19 -5.05
C MET A 186 -29.27 -4.76 -4.37
N SER A 187 -30.00 -5.63 -5.08
CA SER A 187 -31.15 -6.33 -4.51
C SER A 187 -30.78 -7.21 -3.31
N SER A 188 -31.75 -7.51 -2.45
CA SER A 188 -31.55 -8.52 -1.40
C SER A 188 -31.04 -9.83 -2.01
N HIS A 189 -30.05 -10.42 -1.38
CA HIS A 189 -29.36 -11.62 -1.85
C HIS A 189 -29.13 -12.54 -0.65
N VAL A 190 -30.26 -13.01 -0.09
CA VAL A 190 -30.31 -13.87 1.10
C VAL A 190 -29.49 -15.13 0.85
N GLY A 191 -28.63 -15.48 1.81
CA GLY A 191 -27.68 -16.58 1.75
C GLY A 191 -26.44 -16.22 2.55
N ASP A 192 -25.91 -17.19 3.29
CA ASP A 192 -25.00 -16.95 4.41
C ASP A 192 -23.80 -16.06 4.06
N ILE A 193 -23.31 -15.36 5.09
CA ILE A 193 -22.13 -14.51 5.02
C ILE A 193 -20.92 -15.38 5.31
N VAL A 194 -20.15 -15.76 4.29
CA VAL A 194 -19.17 -16.85 4.44
C VAL A 194 -17.76 -16.42 4.09
N TRP A 195 -16.80 -16.84 4.93
CA TRP A 195 -15.37 -16.80 4.64
C TRP A 195 -14.88 -18.19 4.24
N GLY A 196 -14.14 -18.26 3.13
CA GLY A 196 -13.54 -19.52 2.66
C GLY A 196 -14.52 -20.52 2.03
N ASP A 197 -15.72 -20.13 1.59
CA ASP A 197 -16.75 -21.12 1.24
C ASP A 197 -16.41 -22.02 0.04
N PRO A 198 -16.45 -23.35 0.19
CA PRO A 198 -16.56 -24.28 -0.93
C PRO A 198 -17.99 -24.28 -1.54
N ASP A 199 -18.28 -23.33 -2.43
CA ASP A 199 -19.61 -23.21 -3.03
C ASP A 199 -19.71 -23.93 -4.39
N THR A 200 -20.90 -24.37 -4.79
CA THR A 200 -21.21 -24.84 -6.15
C THR A 200 -22.29 -23.99 -6.84
N ASN A 201 -22.76 -22.92 -6.19
CA ASN A 201 -23.90 -22.12 -6.62
C ASN A 201 -23.55 -20.63 -6.83
N LEU A 202 -22.28 -20.23 -6.88
CA LEU A 202 -21.93 -18.82 -7.05
C LEU A 202 -22.01 -18.39 -8.52
N ASN A 203 -22.73 -17.29 -8.81
CA ASN A 203 -22.80 -16.74 -10.17
C ASN A 203 -21.61 -15.81 -10.42
N VAL A 204 -20.94 -16.05 -11.55
CA VAL A 204 -19.74 -15.36 -12.00
C VAL A 204 -19.83 -15.19 -13.52
N GLY A 205 -19.95 -13.97 -14.02
CA GLY A 205 -20.03 -13.73 -15.47
C GLY A 205 -21.29 -14.35 -16.11
N GLY A 206 -22.41 -14.38 -15.39
CA GLY A 206 -23.67 -15.01 -15.80
C GLY A 206 -23.67 -16.55 -15.79
N THR A 207 -22.62 -17.19 -15.27
CA THR A 207 -22.51 -18.66 -15.15
C THR A 207 -22.33 -19.06 -13.70
N ILE A 208 -22.97 -20.15 -13.29
CA ILE A 208 -22.74 -20.75 -11.97
C ILE A 208 -21.42 -21.53 -12.01
N ILE A 209 -20.48 -21.16 -11.14
CA ILE A 209 -19.16 -21.77 -11.02
C ILE A 209 -18.94 -22.22 -9.57
N GLY A 210 -18.33 -23.39 -9.42
CA GLY A 210 -17.93 -23.89 -8.10
C GLY A 210 -16.56 -23.36 -7.66
N PHE A 211 -16.45 -23.05 -6.37
CA PHE A 211 -15.23 -22.63 -5.69
C PHE A 211 -14.85 -23.66 -4.64
N SER A 212 -13.56 -23.78 -4.35
CA SER A 212 -13.11 -24.52 -3.16
C SER A 212 -12.90 -23.57 -1.99
N GLY A 213 -12.84 -24.11 -0.79
CA GLY A 213 -12.23 -23.41 0.34
C GLY A 213 -10.70 -23.28 0.19
N PRO A 214 -10.06 -22.48 1.05
CA PRO A 214 -8.62 -22.23 1.00
C PRO A 214 -7.85 -23.47 1.46
N ILE A 215 -7.07 -24.07 0.56
CA ILE A 215 -6.34 -25.31 0.85
C ILE A 215 -5.19 -25.07 1.84
N ASP A 216 -4.38 -24.06 1.58
CA ASP A 216 -3.11 -23.85 2.27
C ASP A 216 -3.19 -22.62 3.20
N GLY A 217 -4.02 -22.70 4.24
CA GLY A 217 -3.98 -21.78 5.39
C GLY A 217 -4.21 -20.31 5.08
N ALA A 218 -5.42 -19.97 4.62
CA ALA A 218 -5.84 -18.57 4.53
C ALA A 218 -6.02 -17.97 5.92
N ARG A 219 -5.65 -16.70 6.08
CA ARG A 219 -5.78 -15.98 7.35
C ARG A 219 -6.47 -14.64 7.19
N TYR A 220 -7.25 -14.26 8.20
CA TYR A 220 -8.04 -13.04 8.22
C TYR A 220 -7.88 -12.32 9.54
N ASN A 221 -7.76 -10.99 9.50
CA ASN A 221 -7.95 -10.11 10.64
C ASN A 221 -8.76 -8.90 10.22
N ASP A 222 -9.41 -8.31 11.21
CA ASP A 222 -10.08 -7.02 11.10
C ASP A 222 -10.99 -6.87 9.88
N TRP A 223 -11.91 -7.83 9.72
CA TRP A 223 -12.88 -7.81 8.63
C TRP A 223 -14.09 -6.98 9.03
N ALA A 224 -14.46 -5.98 8.24
CA ALA A 224 -15.54 -5.06 8.56
C ALA A 224 -16.37 -4.69 7.33
N THR A 225 -17.58 -4.23 7.60
CA THR A 225 -18.53 -3.78 6.57
C THR A 225 -19.23 -2.49 7.00
N TRP A 226 -19.53 -1.65 6.01
CA TRP A 226 -20.22 -0.37 6.18
C TRP A 226 -21.28 -0.25 5.09
N THR A 227 -22.48 0.19 5.47
CA THR A 227 -23.59 0.66 4.63
C THR A 227 -23.33 2.08 4.12
N THR A 228 -22.07 2.51 4.15
CA THR A 228 -21.58 3.79 3.66
C THR A 228 -20.42 3.54 2.69
N ALA A 229 -20.32 4.38 1.66
CA ALA A 229 -19.17 4.42 0.76
C ALA A 229 -18.01 5.16 1.44
N LEU A 230 -17.05 4.43 2.00
CA LEU A 230 -15.84 5.04 2.55
C LEU A 230 -15.03 5.67 1.42
N THR A 231 -14.40 6.80 1.69
CA THR A 231 -13.53 7.50 0.73
C THR A 231 -12.23 6.74 0.49
N ASP A 232 -11.59 6.98 -0.66
CA ASP A 232 -10.27 6.41 -0.98
C ASP A 232 -9.24 6.77 0.10
N THR A 233 -9.32 7.98 0.66
CA THR A 233 -8.47 8.42 1.77
C THR A 233 -8.72 7.62 3.04
N GLN A 234 -9.98 7.34 3.41
CA GLN A 234 -10.29 6.49 4.57
C GLN A 234 -9.79 5.07 4.35
N ILE A 235 -10.01 4.48 3.17
CA ILE A 235 -9.56 3.12 2.86
C ILE A 235 -8.02 3.05 2.89
N ARG A 236 -7.34 4.05 2.33
CA ARG A 236 -5.87 4.10 2.31
C ARG A 236 -5.27 4.38 3.67
N GLN A 237 -5.64 5.47 4.31
CA GLN A 237 -4.97 5.97 5.51
C GLN A 237 -5.48 5.31 6.80
N GLU A 238 -6.80 5.13 6.91
CA GLU A 238 -7.41 4.61 8.13
C GLU A 238 -7.40 3.08 8.16
N LEU A 239 -7.80 2.43 7.06
CA LEU A 239 -7.84 0.96 7.02
C LEU A 239 -6.48 0.35 6.72
N PHE A 240 -5.78 0.76 5.66
CA PHE A 240 -4.51 0.13 5.29
C PHE A 240 -3.30 0.67 6.08
N GLU A 241 -2.98 1.96 5.97
CA GLU A 241 -1.73 2.51 6.50
C GLU A 241 -1.64 2.43 8.02
N LYS A 242 -2.74 2.49 8.77
CA LYS A 242 -2.75 2.30 10.23
C LYS A 242 -2.81 0.84 10.66
N GLY A 243 -3.22 -0.08 9.78
CA GLY A 243 -3.28 -1.52 10.05
C GLY A 243 -2.07 -2.31 9.58
N ALA A 244 -1.18 -1.73 8.78
CA ALA A 244 -0.04 -2.45 8.21
C ALA A 244 0.99 -2.82 9.28
N VAL A 245 1.47 -4.07 9.26
CA VAL A 245 2.60 -4.51 10.08
C VAL A 245 3.91 -4.16 9.36
N ALA A 246 4.82 -3.48 10.04
CA ALA A 246 6.13 -3.17 9.47
C ALA A 246 7.11 -4.33 9.59
N THR A 247 7.95 -4.53 8.57
CA THR A 247 9.05 -5.51 8.63
C THR A 247 10.13 -5.09 9.62
N HIS A 248 10.44 -3.78 9.66
CA HIS A 248 11.43 -3.20 10.57
C HIS A 248 10.84 -1.99 11.30
N THR A 249 11.29 -1.78 12.52
CA THR A 249 11.04 -0.55 13.27
C THR A 249 12.39 0.06 13.65
N VAL A 250 12.57 1.34 13.36
CA VAL A 250 13.76 2.11 13.73
C VAL A 250 13.37 3.37 14.49
N THR A 251 14.26 3.81 15.34
CA THR A 251 14.12 4.98 16.22
C THR A 251 15.33 5.92 16.12
N SER A 252 16.37 5.52 15.39
CA SER A 252 17.62 6.27 15.24
C SER A 252 18.35 5.93 13.94
N GLN A 253 19.31 6.77 13.56
CA GLN A 253 20.20 6.51 12.41
C GLN A 253 20.98 5.19 12.56
N ALA A 254 21.46 4.86 13.76
CA ALA A 254 22.24 3.65 13.98
C ALA A 254 21.43 2.36 13.71
N GLU A 255 20.13 2.37 14.01
CA GLU A 255 19.24 1.24 13.70
C GLU A 255 18.93 1.17 12.20
N LEU A 256 18.84 2.31 11.52
CA LEU A 256 18.70 2.35 10.06
C LEU A 256 19.98 1.86 9.36
N ASP A 257 21.15 2.25 9.84
CA ASP A 257 22.46 1.83 9.31
C ASP A 257 22.63 0.30 9.37
N ALA A 258 22.01 -0.36 10.36
CA ALA A 258 22.01 -1.83 10.45
C ALA A 258 21.25 -2.52 9.30
N LEU A 259 20.42 -1.78 8.55
CA LEU A 259 19.68 -2.26 7.38
C LEU A 259 20.40 -1.95 6.05
N ALA A 260 21.55 -1.26 6.09
CA ALA A 260 22.25 -0.79 4.90
C ALA A 260 22.61 -1.92 3.93
N GLY A 261 22.50 -1.64 2.62
CA GLY A 261 22.73 -2.62 1.56
C GLY A 261 21.66 -3.72 1.42
N GLY A 262 20.59 -3.64 2.21
CA GLY A 262 19.49 -4.61 2.20
C GLY A 262 18.48 -4.41 1.08
N VAL A 263 17.75 -5.48 0.77
CA VAL A 263 16.54 -5.44 -0.07
C VAL A 263 15.34 -5.79 0.81
N ILE A 264 14.35 -4.90 0.88
CA ILE A 264 13.10 -5.13 1.58
C ILE A 264 12.00 -5.24 0.53
N SER A 265 11.38 -6.42 0.43
CA SER A 265 10.44 -6.73 -0.63
C SER A 265 9.14 -7.32 -0.12
N GLU A 266 8.06 -7.19 -0.91
CA GLU A 266 6.81 -7.95 -0.72
C GLU A 266 6.25 -7.84 0.71
N THR A 267 6.20 -6.63 1.25
CA THR A 267 5.66 -6.35 2.59
C THR A 267 4.61 -5.23 2.55
N PRO A 268 3.57 -5.26 3.40
CA PRO A 268 2.64 -4.15 3.51
C PRO A 268 3.33 -2.85 3.96
N CYS A 269 4.29 -2.94 4.89
CA CYS A 269 5.11 -1.81 5.31
C CYS A 269 6.56 -2.26 5.55
N ALA A 270 7.52 -1.59 4.93
CA ALA A 270 8.92 -1.97 5.04
C ALA A 270 9.55 -1.47 6.35
N ILE A 271 9.51 -0.15 6.58
CA ILE A 271 10.15 0.46 7.76
C ILE A 271 9.17 1.41 8.46
N ASP A 272 8.98 1.18 9.76
CA ASP A 272 8.43 2.15 10.69
C ASP A 272 9.53 3.00 11.31
N VAL A 273 9.34 4.32 11.31
CA VAL A 273 10.17 5.26 12.06
C VAL A 273 9.37 5.75 13.26
N ASN A 274 9.76 5.30 14.46
CA ASN A 274 9.06 5.56 15.70
C ASN A 274 9.82 6.54 16.60
N VAL A 275 9.67 7.83 16.30
CA VAL A 275 10.26 8.93 17.07
C VAL A 275 9.17 9.96 17.34
N ALA A 276 9.13 10.51 18.56
CA ALA A 276 8.04 11.42 18.96
C ALA A 276 8.09 12.81 18.27
N GLY A 277 9.27 13.26 17.85
CA GLY A 277 9.49 14.56 17.21
C GLY A 277 10.30 14.43 15.93
N SER A 278 10.60 15.57 15.29
CA SER A 278 11.30 15.58 14.01
C SER A 278 12.66 14.87 14.06
N ILE A 279 12.98 14.13 13.01
CA ILE A 279 14.24 13.42 12.85
C ILE A 279 14.66 13.45 11.37
N ALA A 280 15.97 13.53 11.13
CA ALA A 280 16.55 13.32 9.81
C ALA A 280 17.27 11.98 9.80
N LEU A 281 16.98 11.16 8.79
CA LEU A 281 17.57 9.84 8.58
C LEU A 281 18.11 9.76 7.14
N ARG A 282 19.28 9.17 6.97
CA ARG A 282 19.89 8.92 5.67
C ARG A 282 19.99 7.41 5.45
N ALA A 283 19.23 6.87 4.50
CA ALA A 283 19.35 5.48 4.10
C ALA A 283 20.64 5.26 3.29
N ASP A 284 21.24 4.08 3.42
CA ASP A 284 22.46 3.71 2.70
C ASP A 284 22.23 2.42 1.90
N ASN A 285 22.04 2.58 0.58
CA ASN A 285 21.83 1.48 -0.36
C ASN A 285 20.70 0.50 0.06
N ILE A 286 19.58 1.01 0.58
CA ILE A 286 18.41 0.20 0.92
C ILE A 286 17.45 0.20 -0.26
N THR A 287 17.20 -0.99 -0.83
CA THR A 287 16.31 -1.15 -1.97
C THR A 287 14.94 -1.67 -1.53
N PHE A 288 13.88 -0.94 -1.87
CA PHE A 288 12.50 -1.34 -1.72
C PHE A 288 11.96 -1.86 -3.05
N THR A 289 11.36 -3.05 -3.04
CA THR A 289 10.71 -3.66 -4.21
C THR A 289 9.33 -4.20 -3.82
N GLU A 290 8.26 -3.84 -4.53
CA GLU A 290 6.91 -4.40 -4.28
C GLU A 290 6.38 -4.25 -2.82
N ALA A 291 6.95 -3.31 -2.05
CA ALA A 291 6.45 -2.91 -0.75
C ALA A 291 5.35 -1.86 -0.92
N SER A 292 4.25 -1.98 -0.17
CA SER A 292 3.13 -1.03 -0.31
C SER A 292 3.33 0.28 0.44
N ILE A 293 4.26 0.29 1.40
CA ILE A 293 4.80 1.47 2.08
C ILE A 293 6.30 1.22 2.26
N HIS A 294 7.15 2.11 1.75
CA HIS A 294 8.60 2.03 1.95
C HIS A 294 8.96 2.53 3.35
N VAL A 295 8.43 3.70 3.73
CA VAL A 295 8.70 4.32 5.03
C VAL A 295 7.43 4.89 5.63
N ARG A 296 7.06 4.45 6.83
CA ARG A 296 5.95 4.99 7.61
C ARG A 296 6.48 5.70 8.85
N TYR A 297 6.03 6.93 9.07
CA TYR A 297 6.42 7.72 10.23
C TYR A 297 5.29 7.75 11.27
N LEU A 298 5.65 7.40 12.51
CA LEU A 298 4.70 7.30 13.64
C LEU A 298 4.75 8.52 14.57
N GLY A 299 5.59 9.52 14.28
CA GLY A 299 5.69 10.75 15.05
C GLY A 299 4.78 11.87 14.53
N THR A 300 4.67 12.94 15.33
CA THR A 300 3.87 14.14 14.99
C THR A 300 4.70 15.25 14.35
N GLY A 301 6.04 15.09 14.29
CA GLY A 301 6.96 16.07 13.70
C GLY A 301 7.17 15.90 12.19
N THR A 302 8.38 16.22 11.72
CA THR A 302 8.82 15.97 10.35
C THR A 302 9.90 14.90 10.33
N LEU A 303 9.69 13.82 9.57
CA LEU A 303 10.74 12.92 9.14
C LEU A 303 11.34 13.43 7.83
N THR A 304 12.64 13.75 7.84
CA THR A 304 13.40 13.95 6.60
C THR A 304 14.15 12.66 6.30
N TRP A 305 13.79 11.98 5.22
CA TRP A 305 14.42 10.76 4.75
C TRP A 305 15.27 11.04 3.51
N THR A 306 16.59 10.88 3.60
CA THR A 306 17.49 11.01 2.46
C THR A 306 17.81 9.63 1.89
N ASN A 307 17.47 9.41 0.63
CA ASN A 307 17.88 8.24 -0.15
C ASN A 307 19.37 8.36 -0.53
N GLY A 308 20.25 7.84 0.34
CA GLY A 308 21.69 7.81 0.09
C GLY A 308 22.15 6.55 -0.64
N ASN A 309 23.24 6.68 -1.39
CA ASN A 309 23.98 5.57 -2.01
C ASN A 309 23.11 4.57 -2.80
N GLY A 310 22.09 5.05 -3.54
CA GLY A 310 21.22 4.21 -4.35
C GLY A 310 19.97 3.67 -3.65
N SER A 311 19.69 4.10 -2.42
CA SER A 311 18.38 3.86 -1.79
C SER A 311 17.24 4.45 -2.62
N ASN A 312 16.02 3.88 -2.52
CA ASN A 312 14.90 4.23 -3.40
C ASN A 312 13.54 4.34 -2.69
N ALA A 313 13.49 4.89 -1.48
CA ALA A 313 12.21 5.15 -0.82
C ALA A 313 11.38 6.17 -1.63
N THR A 314 10.13 5.85 -1.94
CA THR A 314 9.23 6.75 -2.72
C THR A 314 7.79 6.71 -2.21
N ILE A 315 7.36 5.60 -1.60
CA ILE A 315 6.02 5.45 -1.04
C ILE A 315 6.10 5.65 0.47
N THR A 316 5.51 6.74 0.97
CA THR A 316 5.56 7.09 2.40
C THR A 316 4.18 7.21 3.01
N ALA A 317 4.11 7.08 4.34
CA ALA A 317 2.90 7.28 5.13
C ALA A 317 3.22 8.00 6.45
N ALA A 318 2.27 8.76 6.99
CA ALA A 318 2.38 9.40 8.30
C ALA A 318 1.07 9.23 9.08
N THR A 319 1.06 8.31 10.03
CA THR A 319 -0.20 7.85 10.67
C THR A 319 -0.54 8.59 11.96
N ALA A 320 0.40 9.35 12.52
CA ALA A 320 0.22 10.15 13.73
C ALA A 320 0.09 11.67 13.45
N GLY A 321 -0.15 12.07 12.20
CA GLY A 321 -0.31 13.48 11.82
C GLY A 321 1.00 14.25 11.61
N GLY A 322 2.14 13.56 11.55
CA GLY A 322 3.41 14.14 11.11
C GLY A 322 3.52 14.27 9.58
N THR A 323 4.71 14.68 9.13
CA THR A 323 5.04 14.83 7.69
C THR A 323 6.28 14.01 7.36
N VAL A 324 6.32 13.41 6.17
CA VAL A 324 7.52 12.79 5.62
C VAL A 324 8.00 13.57 4.40
N ILE A 325 9.27 13.95 4.41
CA ILE A 325 9.98 14.58 3.28
C ILE A 325 11.00 13.57 2.81
N VAL A 326 10.98 13.22 1.52
CA VAL A 326 11.99 12.36 0.90
C VAL A 326 12.90 13.21 0.04
N ASN A 327 14.20 13.11 0.28
CA ASN A 327 15.24 13.70 -0.53
C ASN A 327 16.04 12.60 -1.22
N ASP A 328 16.66 12.94 -2.35
CA ASP A 328 17.56 12.05 -3.08
C ASP A 328 18.97 12.61 -3.07
N GLU A 329 19.96 11.72 -2.98
CA GLU A 329 21.34 12.05 -3.21
C GLU A 329 21.71 11.88 -4.69
N VAL A 330 22.03 12.99 -5.33
CA VAL A 330 22.24 13.04 -6.79
C VAL A 330 23.71 13.20 -7.11
N PRO A 331 24.32 12.27 -7.88
CA PRO A 331 25.68 12.42 -8.36
C PRO A 331 25.80 13.59 -9.34
N LEU A 332 26.74 14.50 -9.08
CA LEU A 332 27.17 15.55 -9.97
C LEU A 332 28.61 15.27 -10.42
N THR A 333 28.81 15.16 -11.73
CA THR A 333 30.12 14.92 -12.35
C THR A 333 30.47 16.00 -13.37
N LEU A 334 31.64 16.60 -13.23
CA LEU A 334 32.25 17.48 -14.22
C LEU A 334 33.42 16.76 -14.89
N THR A 335 33.46 16.75 -16.21
CA THR A 335 34.54 16.10 -16.99
C THR A 335 35.26 17.09 -17.88
N GLY A 336 36.45 16.74 -18.37
CA GLY A 336 37.20 17.58 -19.30
C GLY A 336 37.93 18.76 -18.63
N LEU A 337 38.05 18.74 -17.31
CA LEU A 337 38.75 19.76 -16.54
C LEU A 337 40.25 19.75 -16.86
N LYS A 338 40.86 20.93 -16.86
CA LYS A 338 42.31 21.11 -16.98
C LYS A 338 42.95 20.87 -15.63
N ASN A 339 44.19 20.39 -15.64
CA ASN A 339 44.88 20.05 -14.40
C ASN A 339 45.92 21.14 -14.07
N PRO A 340 45.92 21.71 -12.86
CA PRO A 340 44.87 21.62 -11.83
C PRO A 340 43.68 22.58 -12.10
N THR A 341 42.49 22.21 -11.64
CA THR A 341 41.30 23.09 -11.63
C THR A 341 40.65 23.08 -10.25
N GLU A 342 40.29 24.24 -9.75
CA GLU A 342 39.41 24.42 -8.60
C GLU A 342 37.95 24.35 -9.05
N VAL A 343 37.15 23.58 -8.32
CA VAL A 343 35.70 23.49 -8.49
C VAL A 343 35.03 23.85 -7.18
N ARG A 344 34.06 24.77 -7.23
CA ARG A 344 33.18 25.11 -6.10
C ARG A 344 31.73 24.99 -6.54
N VAL A 345 30.92 24.35 -5.72
CA VAL A 345 29.50 24.13 -5.96
C VAL A 345 28.73 24.83 -4.86
N PHE A 346 27.81 25.71 -5.23
CA PHE A 346 27.01 26.51 -4.32
C PHE A 346 25.53 26.17 -4.49
N ALA A 347 24.74 26.28 -3.43
CA ALA A 347 23.28 26.31 -3.58
C ALA A 347 22.89 27.49 -4.51
N ALA A 348 22.06 27.22 -5.52
CA ALA A 348 21.82 28.17 -6.62
C ALA A 348 21.38 29.55 -6.14
N GLY A 349 21.98 30.60 -6.72
CA GLY A 349 21.68 31.99 -6.37
C GLY A 349 22.23 32.44 -5.00
N THR A 350 23.00 31.60 -4.31
CA THR A 350 23.60 31.91 -3.01
C THR A 350 25.13 31.85 -3.06
N THR A 351 25.76 32.11 -1.91
CA THR A 351 27.20 31.89 -1.70
C THR A 351 27.47 30.69 -0.78
N THR A 352 26.45 29.90 -0.46
CA THR A 352 26.57 28.75 0.45
C THR A 352 27.17 27.59 -0.33
N GLU A 353 28.42 27.25 -0.05
CA GLU A 353 29.11 26.10 -0.67
C GLU A 353 28.49 24.80 -0.14
N VAL A 354 28.10 23.91 -1.06
CA VAL A 354 27.54 22.58 -0.76
C VAL A 354 28.52 21.46 -1.10
N ALA A 355 29.48 21.71 -1.99
CA ALA A 355 30.60 20.83 -2.30
C ALA A 355 31.72 21.61 -2.99
N GLY A 356 32.94 21.08 -2.98
CA GLY A 356 34.05 21.69 -3.69
C GLY A 356 35.34 20.88 -3.62
N GLN A 357 36.27 21.19 -4.50
CA GLN A 357 37.62 20.64 -4.52
C GLN A 357 38.60 21.68 -5.06
N GLU A 358 39.60 22.03 -4.26
CA GLU A 358 40.59 23.07 -4.58
C GLU A 358 41.55 22.70 -5.72
N ALA A 359 41.82 21.41 -5.88
CA ALA A 359 42.71 20.93 -6.93
C ALA A 359 42.21 19.60 -7.50
N VAL A 360 41.52 19.67 -8.63
CA VAL A 360 41.19 18.52 -9.47
C VAL A 360 42.35 18.29 -10.43
N THR A 361 42.98 17.12 -10.33
CA THR A 361 44.18 16.75 -11.11
C THR A 361 43.96 15.55 -12.02
N THR A 362 42.75 15.00 -12.02
CA THR A 362 42.34 13.82 -12.81
C THR A 362 41.60 14.22 -14.09
N GLY A 363 41.28 15.50 -14.26
CA GLY A 363 40.38 16.00 -15.30
C GLY A 363 38.88 15.77 -15.03
N THR A 364 38.54 15.18 -13.88
CA THR A 364 37.14 14.88 -13.49
C THR A 364 36.91 15.20 -12.02
N PHE A 365 35.82 15.91 -11.74
CA PHE A 365 35.29 16.14 -10.39
C PHE A 365 33.98 15.37 -10.25
N THR A 366 33.81 14.64 -9.15
CA THR A 366 32.56 13.94 -8.83
C THR A 366 32.21 14.19 -7.37
N THR A 367 30.94 14.51 -7.12
CA THR A 367 30.37 14.65 -5.78
C THR A 367 28.91 14.19 -5.80
N THR A 368 28.30 14.09 -4.63
CA THR A 368 26.88 13.76 -4.48
C THR A 368 26.22 14.86 -3.67
N ILE A 369 25.08 15.35 -4.12
CA ILE A 369 24.36 16.47 -3.50
C ILE A 369 22.98 15.98 -3.04
N ASP A 370 22.63 16.25 -1.78
CA ASP A 370 21.27 16.07 -1.25
C ASP A 370 20.34 17.14 -1.83
N THR A 371 19.31 16.72 -2.58
CA THR A 371 18.35 17.61 -3.24
C THR A 371 17.50 18.43 -2.27
N GLY A 372 17.36 17.98 -1.02
CA GLY A 372 16.71 18.76 0.04
C GLY A 372 17.57 19.91 0.56
N THR A 373 18.90 19.83 0.39
CA THR A 373 19.80 20.95 0.68
C THR A 373 19.89 21.90 -0.52
N ALA A 374 20.01 21.35 -1.74
CA ALA A 374 20.07 22.13 -2.96
C ALA A 374 19.49 21.35 -4.16
N ALA A 375 18.27 21.67 -4.57
CA ALA A 375 17.66 21.13 -5.78
C ALA A 375 18.30 21.66 -7.07
N GLN A 376 18.93 22.83 -6.99
CA GLN A 376 19.73 23.43 -8.05
C GLN A 376 21.04 23.98 -7.48
N VAL A 377 22.09 23.97 -8.31
CA VAL A 377 23.42 24.47 -7.91
C VAL A 377 24.01 25.46 -8.92
N ASP A 378 24.82 26.38 -8.40
CA ASP A 378 25.75 27.18 -9.18
C ASP A 378 27.15 26.57 -9.06
N ILE A 379 27.88 26.46 -10.16
CA ILE A 379 29.19 25.81 -10.22
C ILE A 379 30.21 26.82 -10.71
N ALA A 380 31.25 27.09 -9.92
CA ALA A 380 32.40 27.88 -10.32
C ALA A 380 33.59 26.96 -10.63
N VAL A 381 34.23 27.19 -11.77
CA VAL A 381 35.38 26.43 -12.25
C VAL A 381 36.51 27.39 -12.56
N LEU A 382 37.64 27.24 -11.86
CA LEU A 382 38.79 28.13 -11.94
C LEU A 382 40.08 27.36 -12.22
N SER A 383 40.87 27.81 -13.17
CA SER A 383 42.20 27.24 -13.45
C SER A 383 43.13 28.32 -13.96
N THR A 384 44.40 28.28 -13.54
CA THR A 384 45.38 29.28 -13.96
C THR A 384 45.65 29.18 -15.46
N GLY A 385 45.64 30.32 -16.16
CA GLY A 385 45.83 30.37 -17.61
C GLY A 385 44.57 30.02 -18.43
N TYR A 386 43.42 29.87 -17.78
CA TYR A 386 42.13 29.64 -18.41
C TYR A 386 41.10 30.65 -17.90
N GLN A 387 40.09 30.94 -18.72
CA GLN A 387 38.97 31.78 -18.32
C GLN A 387 38.15 31.11 -17.21
N ASN A 388 37.73 31.90 -16.21
CA ASN A 388 36.81 31.44 -15.18
C ASN A 388 35.45 31.10 -15.81
N LEU A 389 34.91 29.94 -15.48
CA LEU A 389 33.58 29.50 -15.92
C LEU A 389 32.64 29.47 -14.72
N ARG A 390 31.42 29.97 -14.91
CA ARG A 390 30.33 29.80 -13.95
C ARG A 390 29.11 29.24 -14.64
N LEU A 391 28.60 28.13 -14.12
CA LEU A 391 27.31 27.57 -14.50
C LEU A 391 26.32 27.95 -13.40
N THR A 392 25.10 28.33 -13.77
CA THR A 392 24.08 28.78 -12.82
C THR A 392 22.81 27.97 -12.98
N GLY A 393 22.14 27.67 -11.87
CA GLY A 393 20.86 26.97 -11.88
C GLY A 393 20.92 25.58 -12.53
N VAL A 394 22.01 24.83 -12.30
CA VAL A 394 22.12 23.43 -12.73
C VAL A 394 21.11 22.62 -11.93
N ASP A 395 20.10 22.08 -12.61
CA ASP A 395 19.02 21.30 -12.01
C ASP A 395 19.49 19.88 -11.66
N LEU A 396 19.27 19.46 -10.42
CA LEU A 396 19.59 18.13 -9.90
C LEU A 396 18.33 17.27 -9.71
N THR A 397 17.13 17.80 -9.93
CA THR A 397 15.86 17.08 -9.68
C THR A 397 15.56 15.97 -10.69
N SER A 398 16.27 15.96 -11.83
CA SER A 398 16.08 14.96 -12.89
C SER A 398 17.00 13.73 -12.78
N GLY A 399 17.80 13.64 -11.70
CA GLY A 399 18.74 12.54 -11.45
C GLY A 399 20.19 12.91 -11.74
N ALA A 400 21.06 11.91 -11.92
CA ALA A 400 22.51 12.11 -12.03
C ALA A 400 22.89 13.07 -13.17
N VAL A 401 23.73 14.06 -12.86
CA VAL A 401 24.14 15.12 -13.79
C VAL A 401 25.60 14.97 -14.17
N THR A 402 25.88 14.86 -15.47
CA THR A 402 27.25 14.88 -16.01
C THR A 402 27.43 16.02 -16.99
N ILE A 403 28.38 16.91 -16.71
CA ILE A 403 28.63 18.11 -17.53
C ILE A 403 30.05 18.04 -18.10
N PRO A 404 30.21 18.03 -19.44
CA PRO A 404 31.51 18.20 -20.07
C PRO A 404 31.92 19.68 -20.05
N ILE A 405 33.05 19.97 -19.41
CA ILE A 405 33.61 21.31 -19.29
C ILE A 405 34.67 21.54 -20.37
N GLN A 406 34.59 22.68 -21.05
CA GLN A 406 35.57 23.11 -22.04
C GLN A 406 36.20 24.43 -21.59
N GLN A 407 37.31 24.35 -20.86
CA GLN A 407 38.05 25.54 -20.43
C GLN A 407 38.83 26.16 -21.60
N GLN A 408 38.55 27.44 -21.86
CA GLN A 408 39.23 28.24 -22.88
C GLN A 408 40.46 28.92 -22.30
N VAL A 409 41.57 28.92 -23.05
CA VAL A 409 42.82 29.58 -22.63
C VAL A 409 42.57 31.06 -22.45
N ASP A 410 43.03 31.61 -21.33
CA ASP A 410 43.00 33.04 -21.09
C ASP A 410 44.13 33.72 -21.89
N ARG A 411 43.79 34.78 -22.62
CA ARG A 411 44.71 35.51 -23.51
C ARG A 411 45.01 36.93 -23.02
N GLN A 412 44.58 37.25 -21.80
CA GLN A 412 44.78 38.57 -21.20
C GLN A 412 46.20 38.80 -20.69
#